data_AF-A0A1F8PMP9-F1
#
_entry.id   AF-A0A1F8PMP9-F1
#
_cell.length_a   1.000
_cell.length_b   1.000
_cell.length_c   1.000
_cell.angle_alpha   90.00
_cell.angle_beta   90.00
_cell.angle_gamma   90.00
#
_symmetry.space_group_name_H-M   'P 1'
#
loop_
_entity.id
_entity.type
_entity.pdbx_description
1 polymer ?
#
loop_
_entity_poly.entity_id
_entity_poly.type
_entity_poly.pdbx_seq_one_letter_code
_entity_poly.pdbx_strand_id
1 'polypeptide(L)'
;MILKHLPVGAKVREKTSGIVFLVGEHQHAGYKGTTLVANNVIGQACLDAPEENNPNERLRLTGYNYYAFSNLHQWLNAEDWNWYKPVHEYDAAPTEENIAKRPNYYDRHGYNPYDDKAGFLAWFGEAFRSAIYESDVPCTNKQQNDIEYIKAKAFLLSTAEAGIRTSDPLKEGSKIAVFNDFRNRYAVPSQEAVANSAWQPAYFTTENLFWYWLRTPKGNDEGFTYYAHNANPYSHKFSCCPWVGIRPVVNVDSDLPIEASANVRGLYLMG
;
A
#
# COMPACT_ATOMS: atom_id res chain seq x y z
N MET A 1 -6.89 -17.62 21.31
CA MET A 1 -7.40 -18.05 20.00
C MET A 1 -6.28 -17.84 18.99
N ILE A 2 -6.36 -18.35 17.76
CA ILE A 2 -5.35 -18.10 16.73
C ILE A 2 -6.02 -17.51 15.48
N LEU A 3 -5.23 -16.80 14.69
CA LEU A 3 -5.72 -15.99 13.57
C LEU A 3 -6.57 -16.79 12.57
N LYS A 4 -6.20 -18.05 12.26
CA LYS A 4 -6.95 -18.91 11.32
C LYS A 4 -8.35 -19.29 11.75
N HIS A 5 -8.71 -19.07 13.02
CA HIS A 5 -10.06 -19.34 13.51
C HIS A 5 -11.03 -18.19 13.25
N LEU A 6 -10.52 -17.01 12.89
CA LEU A 6 -11.38 -15.88 12.53
C LEU A 6 -11.96 -16.07 11.13
N PRO A 7 -13.21 -15.63 10.88
CA PRO A 7 -13.75 -15.63 9.53
C PRO A 7 -13.08 -14.55 8.66
N VAL A 8 -13.09 -14.77 7.34
CA VAL A 8 -12.77 -13.72 6.36
C VAL A 8 -13.67 -12.50 6.61
N GLY A 9 -13.06 -11.30 6.62
CA GLY A 9 -13.70 -10.03 6.95
C GLY A 9 -13.66 -9.65 8.44
N ALA A 10 -13.19 -10.53 9.33
CA ALA A 10 -12.96 -10.16 10.72
C ALA A 10 -11.91 -9.04 10.84
N LYS A 11 -12.05 -8.20 11.88
CA LYS A 11 -11.11 -7.11 12.15
C LYS A 11 -10.16 -7.48 13.27
N VAL A 12 -8.86 -7.32 13.02
CA VAL A 12 -7.78 -7.56 13.98
C VAL A 12 -6.96 -6.28 14.12
N ARG A 13 -6.58 -5.89 15.34
CA ARG A 13 -5.73 -4.73 15.61
C ARG A 13 -4.38 -5.17 16.13
N GLU A 14 -3.33 -4.75 15.46
CA GLU A 14 -1.96 -4.95 15.95
C GLU A 14 -1.70 -4.00 17.12
N LYS A 15 -1.21 -4.53 18.25
CA LYS A 15 -1.14 -3.80 19.53
C LYS A 15 -0.19 -2.61 19.51
N THR A 16 0.97 -2.72 18.86
CA THR A 16 2.03 -1.70 18.93
C THR A 16 1.74 -0.52 18.01
N SER A 17 1.50 -0.79 16.72
CA SER A 17 1.15 0.20 15.70
C SER A 17 -0.26 0.73 15.85
N GLY A 18 -1.16 -0.05 16.46
CA GLY A 18 -2.58 0.25 16.51
C GLY A 18 -3.32 0.07 15.18
N ILE A 19 -2.64 -0.40 14.11
CA ILE A 19 -3.25 -0.60 12.79
C ILE A 19 -4.29 -1.72 12.86
N VAL A 20 -5.46 -1.44 12.27
CA VAL A 20 -6.53 -2.42 12.10
C VAL A 20 -6.40 -3.05 10.71
N PHE A 21 -6.42 -4.38 10.67
CA PHE A 21 -6.47 -5.17 9.45
C PHE A 21 -7.80 -5.93 9.35
N LEU A 22 -8.23 -6.18 8.12
CA LEU A 22 -9.22 -7.16 7.75
C LEU A 22 -8.52 -8.50 7.50
N VAL A 23 -9.11 -9.59 8.00
CA VAL A 23 -8.77 -10.94 7.56
C VAL A 23 -9.20 -11.07 6.09
N GLY A 24 -8.22 -11.01 5.19
CA GLY A 24 -8.42 -10.99 3.75
C GLY A 24 -8.78 -12.36 3.20
N GLU A 25 -7.93 -13.34 3.50
CA GLU A 25 -8.09 -14.74 3.09
C GLU A 25 -7.13 -15.62 3.88
N HIS A 26 -7.54 -16.85 4.17
CA HIS A 26 -6.62 -17.87 4.68
C HIS A 26 -6.09 -18.68 3.51
N GLN A 27 -4.77 -18.83 3.42
CA GLN A 27 -4.09 -19.60 2.39
C GLN A 27 -4.40 -19.13 0.97
N HIS A 28 -4.30 -17.81 0.74
CA HIS A 28 -4.46 -17.24 -0.60
C HIS A 28 -3.50 -17.91 -1.60
N ALA A 29 -3.99 -18.26 -2.79
CA ALA A 29 -3.17 -18.92 -3.80
C ALA A 29 -1.94 -18.08 -4.16
N GLY A 30 -0.74 -18.63 -3.95
CA GLY A 30 0.53 -17.94 -4.16
C GLY A 30 1.13 -17.30 -2.90
N TYR A 31 0.39 -17.23 -1.79
CA TYR A 31 0.87 -16.70 -0.51
C TYR A 31 0.78 -17.74 0.61
N LYS A 32 1.64 -17.57 1.63
CA LYS A 32 1.64 -18.40 2.83
C LYS A 32 0.79 -17.76 3.93
N GLY A 33 0.17 -18.60 4.77
CA GLY A 33 -0.52 -18.15 5.97
C GLY A 33 -1.82 -17.40 5.70
N THR A 34 -2.11 -16.40 6.52
CA THR A 34 -3.29 -15.54 6.42
C THR A 34 -2.92 -14.21 5.80
N THR A 35 -3.60 -13.83 4.72
CA THR A 35 -3.48 -12.51 4.11
C THR A 35 -4.31 -11.50 4.92
N LEU A 36 -3.66 -10.45 5.40
CA LEU A 36 -4.27 -9.34 6.12
C LEU A 36 -4.20 -8.07 5.28
N VAL A 37 -5.32 -7.37 5.14
CA VAL A 37 -5.41 -6.11 4.39
C VAL A 37 -5.68 -4.99 5.39
N ALA A 38 -4.91 -3.90 5.36
CA ALA A 38 -5.20 -2.75 6.21
C ALA A 38 -6.66 -2.31 6.02
N ASN A 39 -7.41 -2.16 7.12
CA ASN A 39 -8.82 -1.76 7.08
C ASN A 39 -8.97 -0.29 6.65
N ASN A 40 -8.01 0.54 7.05
CA ASN A 40 -7.98 1.97 6.82
C ASN A 40 -6.84 2.37 5.90
N VAL A 41 -6.93 3.58 5.35
CA VAL A 41 -5.76 4.27 4.77
C VAL A 41 -4.86 4.71 5.93
N ILE A 42 -3.61 4.26 5.93
CA ILE A 42 -2.67 4.47 7.06
C ILE A 42 -1.85 5.76 6.94
N GLY A 43 -1.94 6.44 5.81
CA GLY A 43 -1.19 7.64 5.50
C GLY A 43 -1.33 7.98 4.02
N GLN A 44 -0.66 9.06 3.60
CA GLN A 44 -0.57 9.47 2.21
C GLN A 44 0.89 9.56 1.81
N ALA A 45 1.20 9.13 0.59
CA ALA A 45 2.54 9.21 0.02
C ALA A 45 2.47 9.14 -1.50
N CYS A 46 3.52 9.60 -2.16
CA CYS A 46 3.77 9.21 -3.54
C CYS A 46 4.14 7.72 -3.57
N LEU A 47 3.84 7.06 -4.67
CA LEU A 47 4.40 5.74 -4.96
C LEU A 47 5.92 5.87 -5.13
N ASP A 48 6.35 6.87 -5.90
CA ASP A 48 7.74 7.09 -6.28
C ASP A 48 7.99 8.58 -6.54
N ALA A 49 9.17 9.08 -6.19
CA ALA A 49 9.51 10.50 -6.32
C ALA A 49 9.90 10.89 -7.76
N PRO A 50 9.72 12.17 -8.15
CA PRO A 50 10.25 12.67 -9.42
C PRO A 50 11.76 12.52 -9.58
N GLU A 51 12.21 12.04 -10.74
CA GLU A 51 13.61 11.72 -11.02
C GLU A 51 14.28 12.80 -11.88
N GLU A 52 14.65 13.93 -11.28
CA GLU A 52 15.06 15.16 -11.99
C GLU A 52 16.07 14.95 -13.13
N ASN A 53 17.03 14.04 -12.94
CA ASN A 53 18.11 13.79 -13.90
C ASN A 53 17.79 12.68 -14.93
N ASN A 54 16.57 12.12 -14.92
CA ASN A 54 16.22 11.03 -15.81
C ASN A 54 16.19 11.50 -17.29
N PRO A 55 16.78 10.75 -18.24
CA PRO A 55 16.73 11.11 -19.66
C PRO A 55 15.29 11.17 -20.21
N ASN A 56 14.37 10.39 -19.66
CA ASN A 56 12.94 10.49 -19.95
C ASN A 56 12.33 11.71 -19.25
N GLU A 57 12.01 12.74 -20.03
CA GLU A 57 11.45 14.01 -19.55
C GLU A 57 10.19 13.85 -18.70
N ARG A 58 9.41 12.79 -18.93
CA ARG A 58 8.21 12.51 -18.14
C ARG A 58 8.57 12.05 -16.73
N LEU A 59 9.51 11.12 -16.61
CA LEU A 59 9.94 10.57 -15.30
C LEU A 59 10.56 11.64 -14.40
N ARG A 60 11.19 12.67 -14.99
CA ARG A 60 11.64 13.88 -14.26
C ARG A 60 10.56 14.55 -13.42
N LEU A 61 9.29 14.39 -13.81
CA LEU A 61 8.14 15.04 -13.19
C LEU A 61 7.15 14.07 -12.56
N THR A 62 7.22 12.78 -12.92
CA THR A 62 6.20 11.80 -12.52
C THR A 62 6.72 10.74 -11.56
N GLY A 63 8.03 10.54 -11.48
CA GLY A 63 8.64 9.33 -10.92
C GLY A 63 8.28 8.09 -11.74
N TYR A 64 8.81 6.94 -11.32
CA TYR A 64 8.59 5.67 -11.99
C TYR A 64 7.32 4.98 -11.47
N ASN A 65 6.56 4.33 -12.36
CA ASN A 65 5.35 3.58 -11.97
C ASN A 65 5.60 2.09 -11.77
N TYR A 66 6.85 1.67 -11.85
CA TYR A 66 7.22 0.29 -11.61
C TYR A 66 7.38 0.02 -10.12
N TYR A 67 6.38 -0.66 -9.55
CA TYR A 67 6.30 -0.83 -8.10
C TYR A 67 7.54 -1.49 -7.48
N ALA A 68 8.18 -2.43 -8.18
CA ALA A 68 9.41 -3.08 -7.76
C ALA A 68 10.55 -2.10 -7.44
N PHE A 69 10.63 -0.99 -8.17
CA PHE A 69 11.66 0.04 -7.97
C PHE A 69 11.19 1.20 -7.11
N SER A 70 9.90 1.24 -6.78
CA SER A 70 9.31 2.39 -6.12
C SER A 70 9.85 2.61 -4.71
N ASN A 71 10.00 3.89 -4.33
CA ASN A 71 10.32 4.28 -2.96
C ASN A 71 9.33 3.65 -1.94
N LEU A 72 8.04 3.58 -2.29
CA LEU A 72 7.02 3.04 -1.40
C LEU A 72 7.18 1.53 -1.16
N HIS A 73 7.69 0.76 -2.12
CA HIS A 73 8.03 -0.65 -1.90
C HIS A 73 9.17 -0.79 -0.87
N GLN A 74 10.22 0.03 -0.98
CA GLN A 74 11.32 0.04 -0.01
C GLN A 74 10.81 0.42 1.39
N TRP A 75 10.07 1.51 1.51
CA TRP A 75 9.52 1.98 2.79
C TRP A 75 8.60 0.94 3.44
N LEU A 76 7.74 0.28 2.66
CA LEU A 76 6.84 -0.77 3.16
C LEU A 76 7.60 -1.96 3.74
N ASN A 77 8.83 -2.23 3.29
CA ASN A 77 9.60 -3.40 3.67
C ASN A 77 10.76 -3.11 4.63
N ALA A 78 10.86 -1.88 5.14
CA ALA A 78 11.94 -1.48 6.01
C ALA A 78 11.56 -1.47 7.51
N GLU A 79 12.55 -1.77 8.35
CA GLU A 79 12.46 -1.82 9.82
C GLU A 79 13.20 -0.66 10.50
N ASP A 80 13.77 0.27 9.72
CA ASP A 80 14.61 1.38 10.22
C ASP A 80 14.25 2.73 9.55
N TRP A 81 14.96 3.79 9.94
CA TRP A 81 14.78 5.15 9.42
C TRP A 81 15.57 5.43 8.14
N ASN A 82 16.65 4.68 7.89
CA ASN A 82 17.57 4.91 6.76
C ASN A 82 17.31 3.87 5.66
N TRP A 83 16.03 3.75 5.30
CA TRP A 83 15.55 2.67 4.46
C TRP A 83 15.79 2.91 2.97
N TYR A 84 15.83 4.18 2.55
CA TYR A 84 15.95 4.54 1.14
C TYR A 84 17.34 4.20 0.61
N LYS A 85 17.36 3.46 -0.50
CA LYS A 85 18.55 3.23 -1.31
C LYS A 85 18.17 3.39 -2.78
N PRO A 86 18.92 4.17 -3.57
CA PRO A 86 18.63 4.29 -5.00
C PRO A 86 18.76 2.91 -5.66
N VAL A 87 17.74 2.48 -6.39
CA VAL A 87 17.74 1.18 -7.10
C VAL A 87 18.15 1.29 -8.58
N HIS A 88 18.22 2.51 -9.10
CA HIS A 88 18.78 2.82 -10.42
C HIS A 88 19.44 4.21 -10.43
N GLU A 89 20.13 4.54 -11.53
CA GLU A 89 20.97 5.74 -11.65
C GLU A 89 20.25 7.06 -11.37
N TYR A 90 18.98 7.16 -11.76
CA TYR A 90 18.18 8.38 -11.62
C TYR A 90 17.20 8.37 -10.44
N ASP A 91 17.23 7.31 -9.62
CA ASP A 91 16.29 7.14 -8.51
C ASP A 91 16.45 8.27 -7.48
N ALA A 92 15.32 8.75 -6.98
CA ALA A 92 15.25 9.90 -6.11
C ALA A 92 14.49 9.54 -4.83
N ALA A 93 15.01 9.99 -3.69
CA ALA A 93 14.32 9.83 -2.42
C ALA A 93 13.01 10.65 -2.39
N PRO A 94 11.98 10.23 -1.65
CA PRO A 94 10.73 10.96 -1.51
C PRO A 94 10.82 12.10 -0.49
N THR A 95 11.84 12.95 -0.67
CA THR A 95 12.05 14.19 0.07
C THR A 95 10.98 15.21 -0.32
N GLU A 96 10.74 16.19 0.55
CA GLU A 96 9.84 17.30 0.24
C GLU A 96 10.29 18.03 -1.04
N GLU A 97 11.59 18.26 -1.19
CA GLU A 97 12.17 18.90 -2.37
C GLU A 97 11.86 18.14 -3.65
N ASN A 98 12.10 16.82 -3.68
CA ASN A 98 11.85 16.02 -4.88
C ASN A 98 10.36 15.95 -5.22
N ILE A 99 9.51 15.76 -4.21
CA ILE A 99 8.06 15.67 -4.40
C ILE A 99 7.48 17.01 -4.91
N ALA A 100 8.00 18.15 -4.43
CA ALA A 100 7.53 19.48 -4.81
C ALA A 100 7.90 19.89 -6.25
N LYS A 101 8.83 19.19 -6.91
CA LYS A 101 9.30 19.49 -8.29
C LYS A 101 8.22 19.42 -9.37
N ARG A 102 7.01 18.97 -9.04
CA ARG A 102 5.87 19.02 -9.94
C ARG A 102 4.83 20.09 -9.55
N PRO A 103 5.13 21.38 -9.77
CA PRO A 103 4.31 22.50 -9.28
C PRO A 103 2.94 22.65 -9.97
N ASN A 104 2.69 21.98 -11.10
CA ASN A 104 1.55 22.29 -11.97
C ASN A 104 0.26 21.49 -11.68
N TYR A 105 0.16 20.75 -10.57
CA TYR A 105 -1.05 19.98 -10.25
C TYR A 105 -1.98 20.66 -9.25
N TYR A 106 -2.10 21.99 -9.38
CA TYR A 106 -2.90 22.89 -8.56
C TYR A 106 -2.21 23.21 -7.22
N ASP A 107 -2.21 24.49 -6.87
CA ASP A 107 -1.83 25.11 -5.61
C ASP A 107 -2.34 24.31 -4.40
N ARG A 108 -1.57 23.31 -3.95
CA ARG A 108 -1.92 22.45 -2.83
C ARG A 108 -0.84 22.59 -1.76
N HIS A 109 -1.25 23.15 -0.64
CA HIS A 109 -0.43 23.26 0.55
C HIS A 109 -0.27 21.88 1.19
N GLY A 110 0.96 21.35 1.18
CA GLY A 110 1.31 20.09 1.83
C GLY A 110 1.80 19.01 0.87
N TYR A 111 3.08 18.69 0.99
CA TYR A 111 3.67 17.49 0.42
C TYR A 111 3.84 16.49 1.57
N ASN A 112 3.55 15.21 1.35
CA ASN A 112 3.73 14.16 2.36
C ASN A 112 5.04 13.41 2.08
N PRO A 113 6.23 13.99 2.37
CA PRO A 113 7.46 13.24 2.33
C PRO A 113 7.44 12.14 3.38
N TYR A 114 8.32 11.16 3.20
CA TYR A 114 8.41 10.02 4.10
C TYR A 114 9.81 9.41 4.15
N ASP A 115 10.80 10.05 3.53
CA ASP A 115 12.22 9.70 3.68
C ASP A 115 12.71 9.90 5.12
N ASP A 116 12.09 10.82 5.85
CA ASP A 116 12.35 11.10 7.26
C ASP A 116 11.51 10.24 8.23
N LYS A 117 10.74 9.27 7.72
CA LYS A 117 9.90 8.39 8.55
C LYS A 117 10.51 7.01 8.65
N ALA A 118 10.39 6.41 9.84
CA ALA A 118 10.67 4.99 10.00
C ALA A 118 9.87 4.15 8.99
N GLY A 119 10.52 3.12 8.44
CA GLY A 119 9.91 2.13 7.57
C GLY A 119 8.68 1.49 8.20
N PHE A 120 7.75 1.04 7.37
CA PHE A 120 6.46 0.53 7.81
C PHE A 120 6.55 -0.65 8.78
N LEU A 121 7.52 -1.55 8.59
CA LEU A 121 7.67 -2.71 9.47
C LEU A 121 8.18 -2.31 10.87
N ALA A 122 8.87 -1.17 10.99
CA ALA A 122 9.31 -0.64 12.27
C ALA A 122 8.15 -0.28 13.21
N TRP A 123 6.93 -0.12 12.66
CA TRP A 123 5.76 0.29 13.43
C TRP A 123 5.18 -0.85 14.26
N PHE A 124 5.50 -2.11 13.92
CA PHE A 124 4.91 -3.29 14.55
C PHE A 124 5.72 -3.82 15.72
N GLY A 125 5.03 -4.47 16.66
CA GLY A 125 5.66 -5.23 17.73
C GLY A 125 6.44 -6.43 17.17
N GLU A 126 7.47 -6.86 17.90
CA GLU A 126 8.38 -7.93 17.47
C GLU A 126 7.66 -9.24 17.14
N ALA A 127 6.66 -9.63 17.94
CA ALA A 127 5.89 -10.85 17.72
C ALA A 127 5.10 -10.82 16.40
N PHE A 128 4.40 -9.71 16.13
CA PHE A 128 3.69 -9.55 14.86
C PHE A 128 4.67 -9.49 13.69
N ARG A 129 5.73 -8.68 13.81
CA ARG A 129 6.74 -8.50 12.76
C ARG A 129 7.43 -9.81 12.38
N SER A 130 7.74 -10.66 13.37
CA SER A 130 8.34 -11.98 13.16
C SER A 130 7.39 -12.98 12.51
N ALA A 131 6.08 -12.79 12.67
CA ALA A 131 5.06 -13.64 12.05
C ALA A 131 4.76 -13.26 10.60
N ILE A 132 5.24 -12.11 10.09
CA ILE A 132 5.06 -11.70 8.70
C ILE A 132 5.98 -12.55 7.79
N TYR A 133 5.38 -13.25 6.83
CA TYR A 133 6.10 -13.96 5.80
C TYR A 133 6.58 -13.01 4.70
N GLU A 134 7.84 -13.19 4.30
CA GLU A 134 8.30 -12.69 3.00
C GLU A 134 7.63 -13.51 1.89
N SER A 135 6.98 -12.81 0.98
CA SER A 135 6.17 -13.37 -0.11
C SER A 135 6.78 -13.03 -1.46
N ASP A 136 6.56 -13.92 -2.44
CA ASP A 136 6.80 -13.64 -3.86
C ASP A 136 5.58 -12.88 -4.42
N VAL A 137 5.67 -11.56 -4.48
CA VAL A 137 4.58 -10.69 -4.91
C VAL A 137 4.69 -10.44 -6.43
N PRO A 138 3.65 -10.77 -7.23
CA PRO A 138 3.68 -10.51 -8.66
C PRO A 138 3.56 -9.01 -8.92
N CYS A 139 4.45 -8.49 -9.75
CA CYS A 139 4.53 -7.09 -10.18
C CYS A 139 4.56 -7.05 -11.72
N THR A 140 3.72 -6.22 -12.31
CA THR A 140 3.71 -6.05 -13.78
C THR A 140 4.86 -5.16 -14.20
N ASN A 141 5.75 -5.66 -15.05
CA ASN A 141 6.66 -4.83 -15.79
C ASN A 141 6.06 -4.50 -17.15
N LYS A 142 5.58 -3.26 -17.30
CA LYS A 142 4.90 -2.83 -18.53
C LYS A 142 5.87 -2.58 -19.68
N GLN A 143 7.14 -2.30 -19.42
CA GLN A 143 8.15 -2.15 -20.47
C GLN A 143 8.46 -3.50 -21.14
N GLN A 144 8.55 -4.57 -20.35
CA GLN A 144 8.82 -5.92 -20.83
C GLN A 144 7.55 -6.72 -21.16
N ASN A 145 6.37 -6.18 -20.81
CA ASN A 145 5.07 -6.80 -21.03
C ASN A 145 4.96 -8.19 -20.38
N ASP A 146 5.45 -8.30 -19.15
CA ASP A 146 5.48 -9.54 -18.36
C ASP A 146 5.16 -9.29 -16.88
N ILE A 147 5.21 -10.37 -16.11
CA ILE A 147 5.05 -10.37 -14.65
C ILE A 147 6.35 -10.90 -14.07
N GLU A 148 6.93 -10.10 -13.19
CA GLU A 148 8.03 -10.51 -12.32
C GLU A 148 7.52 -10.75 -10.90
N TYR A 149 8.36 -11.36 -10.07
CA TYR A 149 8.05 -11.59 -8.66
C TYR A 149 9.10 -10.89 -7.80
N ILE A 150 8.63 -10.00 -6.94
CA ILE A 150 9.47 -9.29 -5.97
C ILE A 150 9.26 -9.87 -4.58
N LYS A 151 10.32 -9.86 -3.76
CA LYS A 151 10.24 -10.24 -2.36
C LYS A 151 9.66 -9.10 -1.54
N ALA A 152 8.59 -9.37 -0.78
CA ALA A 152 8.01 -8.39 0.11
C ALA A 152 7.36 -9.04 1.34
N LYS A 153 7.58 -8.45 2.52
CA LYS A 153 6.82 -8.69 3.75
C LYS A 153 5.52 -7.89 3.77
N ALA A 154 5.55 -6.66 3.24
CA ALA A 154 4.37 -5.83 3.06
C ALA A 154 4.31 -5.24 1.65
N PHE A 155 3.10 -5.17 1.09
CA PHE A 155 2.91 -4.74 -0.29
C PHE A 155 1.56 -4.04 -0.50
N LEU A 156 1.41 -3.31 -1.61
CA LEU A 156 0.12 -2.77 -2.04
C LEU A 156 -0.67 -3.80 -2.84
N LEU A 157 -2.00 -3.79 -2.73
CA LEU A 157 -2.89 -4.60 -3.58
C LEU A 157 -2.66 -4.34 -5.07
N SER A 158 -2.76 -5.38 -5.90
CA SER A 158 -2.92 -5.20 -7.35
C SER A 158 -4.39 -4.95 -7.70
N THR A 159 -4.66 -4.57 -8.94
CA THR A 159 -6.03 -4.56 -9.46
C THR A 159 -6.63 -5.97 -9.38
N ALA A 160 -5.90 -7.01 -9.78
CA ALA A 160 -6.42 -8.37 -9.80
C ALA A 160 -6.79 -8.89 -8.40
N GLU A 161 -5.93 -8.67 -7.41
CA GLU A 161 -6.17 -9.01 -6.01
C GLU A 161 -7.36 -8.27 -5.41
N ALA A 162 -7.51 -6.99 -5.75
CA ALA A 162 -8.67 -6.19 -5.37
C ALA A 162 -9.95 -6.55 -6.16
N GLY A 163 -9.92 -7.54 -7.05
CA GLY A 163 -11.06 -7.93 -7.88
C GLY A 163 -11.43 -6.87 -8.91
N ILE A 164 -10.46 -6.07 -9.34
CA ILE A 164 -10.54 -5.01 -10.34
C ILE A 164 -9.80 -5.47 -11.61
N ARG A 165 -10.30 -5.11 -12.80
CA ARG A 165 -9.65 -5.43 -14.09
C ARG A 165 -9.26 -6.91 -14.22
N THR A 166 -10.13 -7.81 -13.78
CA THR A 166 -9.88 -9.26 -13.78
C THR A 166 -9.82 -9.90 -15.17
N SER A 167 -9.98 -9.13 -16.25
CA SER A 167 -9.86 -9.55 -17.64
C SER A 167 -8.54 -9.17 -18.32
N ASP A 168 -7.65 -8.42 -17.66
CA ASP A 168 -6.33 -8.08 -18.21
C ASP A 168 -5.51 -9.36 -18.44
N PRO A 169 -4.83 -9.57 -19.58
CA PRO A 169 -3.95 -10.73 -19.76
C PRO A 169 -2.77 -10.77 -18.78
N LEU A 170 -2.29 -9.61 -18.29
CA LEU A 170 -1.23 -9.52 -17.28
C LEU A 170 -1.86 -9.22 -15.91
N LYS A 171 -2.17 -10.27 -15.14
CA LYS A 171 -2.79 -10.17 -13.82
C LYS A 171 -1.78 -10.49 -12.72
N GLU A 172 -1.59 -9.52 -11.84
CA GLU A 172 -0.76 -9.69 -10.65
C GLU A 172 -1.54 -10.46 -9.56
N GLY A 173 -1.47 -11.78 -9.61
CA GLY A 173 -2.12 -12.64 -8.62
C GLY A 173 -3.60 -12.89 -8.90
N SER A 174 -4.32 -13.31 -7.86
CA SER A 174 -5.74 -13.65 -7.94
C SER A 174 -6.56 -12.86 -6.91
N LYS A 175 -7.88 -12.75 -7.13
CA LYS A 175 -8.74 -11.95 -6.25
C LYS A 175 -8.75 -12.51 -4.82
N ILE A 176 -8.43 -11.68 -3.84
CA ILE A 176 -8.47 -12.05 -2.41
C ILE A 176 -9.93 -12.17 -1.96
N ALA A 177 -10.24 -13.24 -1.21
CA ALA A 177 -11.61 -13.62 -0.84
C ALA A 177 -12.45 -12.51 -0.18
N VAL A 178 -11.85 -11.65 0.66
CA VAL A 178 -12.56 -10.52 1.30
C VAL A 178 -13.18 -9.56 0.28
N PHE A 179 -12.64 -9.46 -0.93
CA PHE A 179 -13.16 -8.60 -2.00
C PHE A 179 -14.25 -9.28 -2.86
N ASN A 180 -14.70 -10.49 -2.49
CA ASN A 180 -15.97 -11.01 -3.00
C ASN A 180 -17.13 -10.08 -2.62
N ASP A 181 -17.04 -9.42 -1.47
CA ASP A 181 -17.81 -8.23 -1.19
C ASP A 181 -17.02 -6.99 -1.59
N PHE A 182 -17.48 -6.35 -2.68
CA PHE A 182 -16.81 -5.18 -3.23
C PHE A 182 -16.73 -3.98 -2.27
N ARG A 183 -17.59 -3.94 -1.24
CA ARG A 183 -17.61 -2.87 -0.23
C ARG A 183 -16.36 -2.88 0.64
N ASN A 184 -15.66 -4.02 0.75
CA ASN A 184 -14.38 -4.10 1.45
C ASN A 184 -13.24 -3.39 0.71
N ARG A 185 -13.46 -2.94 -0.53
CA ARG A 185 -12.55 -2.02 -1.24
C ARG A 185 -12.66 -0.59 -0.72
N TYR A 186 -13.73 -0.25 -0.01
CA TYR A 186 -13.89 1.07 0.56
C TYR A 186 -13.02 1.20 1.81
N ALA A 187 -12.25 2.28 1.86
CA ALA A 187 -11.38 2.59 2.98
C ALA A 187 -11.56 4.06 3.35
N VAL A 188 -11.48 4.33 4.65
CA VAL A 188 -11.38 5.69 5.20
C VAL A 188 -10.00 5.85 5.82
N PRO A 189 -9.44 7.06 5.85
CA PRO A 189 -8.26 7.41 6.65
C PRO A 189 -8.36 6.94 8.10
N SER A 190 -7.26 6.46 8.68
CA SER A 190 -7.16 6.28 10.12
C SER A 190 -7.05 7.64 10.82
N GLN A 191 -7.28 7.65 12.13
CA GLN A 191 -7.13 8.88 12.91
C GLN A 191 -5.69 9.41 12.86
N GLU A 192 -4.71 8.52 12.91
CA GLU A 192 -3.28 8.81 12.80
C GLU A 192 -2.93 9.34 11.39
N ALA A 193 -3.53 8.78 10.34
CA ALA A 193 -3.33 9.25 8.97
C ALA A 193 -3.81 10.70 8.81
N VAL A 194 -4.98 11.03 9.35
CA VAL A 194 -5.53 12.40 9.33
C VAL A 194 -4.64 13.36 10.12
N ALA A 195 -4.21 12.96 11.33
CA ALA A 195 -3.42 13.80 12.21
C ALA A 195 -2.02 14.13 11.65
N ASN A 196 -1.41 13.20 10.91
CA ASN A 196 -0.02 13.31 10.46
C ASN A 196 0.13 13.74 9.00
N SER A 197 -0.96 14.02 8.27
CA SER A 197 -0.87 14.46 6.88
C SER A 197 -0.59 15.96 6.79
N ALA A 198 0.35 16.32 5.91
CA ALA A 198 0.62 17.70 5.53
C ALA A 198 -0.46 18.26 4.59
N TRP A 199 -1.22 17.39 3.91
CA TRP A 199 -2.30 17.79 3.00
C TRP A 199 -3.65 17.30 3.52
N GLN A 200 -4.44 18.25 4.05
CA GLN A 200 -5.71 17.96 4.73
C GLN A 200 -6.88 18.61 3.99
N PRO A 201 -7.31 18.08 2.83
CA PRO A 201 -8.53 18.55 2.19
C PRO A 201 -9.75 18.19 3.06
N ALA A 202 -10.85 18.91 2.89
CA ALA A 202 -12.08 18.71 3.67
C ALA A 202 -12.65 17.28 3.66
N TYR A 203 -12.27 16.47 2.67
CA TYR A 203 -12.70 15.07 2.52
C TYR A 203 -11.66 14.04 3.00
N PHE A 204 -10.48 14.45 3.49
CA PHE A 204 -9.52 13.54 4.13
C PHE A 204 -9.83 13.43 5.62
N THR A 205 -10.90 12.68 5.94
CA THR A 205 -11.42 12.53 7.30
C THR A 205 -11.69 11.05 7.61
N THR A 206 -11.88 10.69 8.88
CA THR A 206 -12.20 9.31 9.30
C THR A 206 -13.58 8.83 8.86
N GLU A 207 -14.39 9.68 8.23
CA GLU A 207 -15.77 9.39 7.82
C GLU A 207 -15.94 9.31 6.30
N ASN A 208 -15.00 9.91 5.56
CA ASN A 208 -15.08 9.99 4.10
C ASN A 208 -14.23 8.90 3.45
N LEU A 209 -14.82 8.23 2.46
CA LEU A 209 -14.10 7.27 1.64
C LEU A 209 -12.95 7.97 0.91
N PHE A 210 -11.81 7.29 0.86
CA PHE A 210 -10.60 7.86 0.32
C PHE A 210 -9.90 6.88 -0.61
N TRP A 211 -9.24 7.44 -1.62
CA TRP A 211 -8.52 6.65 -2.60
C TRP A 211 -7.19 6.15 -2.06
N TYR A 212 -6.74 5.01 -2.56
CA TYR A 212 -5.45 4.43 -2.20
C TYR A 212 -4.78 3.76 -3.40
N TRP A 213 -3.45 3.74 -3.38
CA TRP A 213 -2.64 3.15 -4.43
C TRP A 213 -2.93 1.65 -4.59
N LEU A 214 -2.91 1.22 -5.85
CA LEU A 214 -2.73 -0.17 -6.23
C LEU A 214 -1.33 -0.28 -6.86
N ARG A 215 -0.63 -1.40 -6.71
CA ARG A 215 0.70 -1.57 -7.32
C ARG A 215 0.68 -1.65 -8.84
N THR A 216 -0.48 -1.96 -9.43
CA THR A 216 -0.61 -2.14 -10.88
C THR A 216 -0.34 -0.82 -11.62
N PRO A 217 0.64 -0.77 -12.55
CA PRO A 217 0.89 0.40 -13.38
C PRO A 217 -0.18 0.60 -14.44
N LYS A 218 -0.47 1.87 -14.78
CA LYS A 218 -1.27 2.25 -15.96
C LYS A 218 -0.33 2.66 -17.09
N GLY A 219 -0.06 1.72 -18.00
CA GLY A 219 0.69 1.97 -19.24
C GLY A 219 2.22 1.91 -19.06
N ASN A 220 2.92 1.96 -20.20
CA ASN A 220 4.29 1.46 -20.28
C ASN A 220 5.38 2.45 -19.86
N ASP A 221 5.11 3.77 -19.84
CA ASP A 221 6.11 4.79 -19.46
C ASP A 221 5.45 6.08 -18.95
N GLU A 222 4.23 5.96 -18.45
CA GLU A 222 3.41 7.13 -18.21
C GLU A 222 3.60 7.75 -16.81
N GLY A 223 4.42 7.10 -15.98
CA GLY A 223 4.50 7.38 -14.55
C GLY A 223 3.12 7.37 -13.90
N PHE A 224 2.15 6.64 -14.46
CA PHE A 224 0.80 6.53 -13.93
C PHE A 224 0.61 5.18 -13.25
N THR A 225 -0.05 5.23 -12.11
CA THR A 225 -0.36 4.06 -11.29
C THR A 225 -1.83 4.06 -10.94
N TYR A 226 -2.43 2.88 -10.93
CA TYR A 226 -3.82 2.74 -10.57
C TYR A 226 -4.03 3.05 -9.09
N TYR A 227 -5.17 3.65 -8.77
CA TYR A 227 -5.67 3.77 -7.42
C TYR A 227 -7.13 3.31 -7.38
N ALA A 228 -7.56 2.74 -6.26
CA ALA A 228 -8.96 2.35 -6.05
C ALA A 228 -9.77 3.48 -5.42
N HIS A 229 -11.06 3.60 -5.78
CA HIS A 229 -11.98 4.58 -5.22
C HIS A 229 -13.45 4.09 -5.22
N ASN A 230 -14.36 4.84 -4.59
CA ASN A 230 -15.76 4.45 -4.40
C ASN A 230 -16.65 4.61 -5.66
N ALA A 231 -16.48 5.70 -6.42
CA ALA A 231 -17.36 6.10 -7.53
C ALA A 231 -16.94 5.50 -8.88
N ASN A 232 -15.66 5.15 -8.99
CA ASN A 232 -15.09 4.37 -10.10
C ASN A 232 -14.19 3.35 -9.41
N PRO A 233 -14.34 2.03 -9.64
CA PRO A 233 -13.56 1.02 -8.94
C PRO A 233 -12.05 1.30 -9.01
N TYR A 234 -11.60 2.04 -10.02
CA TYR A 234 -10.24 2.53 -10.12
C TYR A 234 -10.15 3.80 -10.96
N SER A 235 -9.06 4.54 -10.79
CA SER A 235 -8.60 5.58 -11.71
C SER A 235 -7.07 5.61 -11.64
N HIS A 236 -6.41 6.62 -12.21
CA HIS A 236 -4.95 6.70 -12.22
C HIS A 236 -4.43 8.07 -11.82
N LYS A 237 -3.32 8.06 -11.10
CA LYS A 237 -2.55 9.25 -10.75
C LYS A 237 -1.10 9.03 -11.08
N PHE A 238 -0.37 10.13 -11.20
CA PHE A 238 1.06 10.03 -11.39
C PHE A 238 1.72 9.46 -10.13
N SER A 239 2.75 8.62 -10.27
CA SER A 239 3.43 7.96 -9.15
C SER A 239 3.89 8.96 -8.09
N CYS A 240 4.36 10.13 -8.52
CA CYS A 240 4.77 11.24 -7.66
C CYS A 240 3.65 11.93 -6.87
N CYS A 241 2.38 11.53 -7.04
CA CYS A 241 1.25 12.20 -6.39
C CYS A 241 1.27 11.93 -4.88
N PRO A 242 1.58 12.91 -4.01
CA PRO A 242 1.84 12.67 -2.59
C PRO A 242 0.56 12.61 -1.72
N TRP A 243 -0.58 12.50 -2.37
CA TRP A 243 -1.91 12.70 -1.81
C TRP A 243 -2.79 11.46 -1.91
N VAL A 244 -2.23 10.36 -2.39
CA VAL A 244 -2.93 9.10 -2.53
C VAL A 244 -2.68 8.24 -1.29
N GLY A 245 -3.72 7.60 -0.80
CA GLY A 245 -3.66 6.80 0.42
C GLY A 245 -2.79 5.55 0.26
N ILE A 246 -2.18 5.13 1.37
CA ILE A 246 -1.49 3.85 1.48
C ILE A 246 -2.42 2.87 2.19
N ARG A 247 -2.65 1.70 1.58
CA ARG A 247 -3.45 0.61 2.16
C ARG A 247 -2.72 -0.73 1.95
N PRO A 248 -1.80 -1.09 2.85
CA PRO A 248 -0.92 -2.23 2.65
C PRO A 248 -1.58 -3.57 2.98
N VAL A 249 -0.94 -4.63 2.50
CA VAL A 249 -1.24 -6.03 2.71
C VAL A 249 -0.01 -6.68 3.33
N VAL A 250 -0.23 -7.61 4.26
CA VAL A 250 0.80 -8.49 4.82
C VAL A 250 0.29 -9.92 4.83
N ASN A 251 1.18 -10.88 4.66
CA ASN A 251 0.88 -12.30 4.83
C ASN A 251 1.53 -12.76 6.14
N VAL A 252 0.75 -13.31 7.06
CA VAL A 252 1.23 -13.66 8.40
C VAL A 252 0.98 -15.12 8.75
N ASP A 253 1.73 -15.65 9.70
CA ASP A 253 1.47 -16.97 10.28
C ASP A 253 0.00 -17.10 10.72
N SER A 254 -0.67 -18.12 10.19
CA SER A 254 -2.05 -18.44 10.49
C SER A 254 -2.25 -18.87 11.95
N ASP A 255 -1.20 -19.35 12.61
CA ASP A 255 -1.20 -19.75 14.01
C ASP A 255 -0.82 -18.60 14.97
N LEU A 256 -0.68 -17.37 14.45
CA LEU A 256 -0.44 -16.17 15.27
C LEU A 256 -1.50 -16.05 16.39
N PRO A 257 -1.09 -15.97 17.67
CA PRO A 257 -2.01 -15.81 18.77
C PRO A 257 -2.81 -14.50 18.70
N ILE A 258 -4.10 -14.60 19.01
CA ILE A 258 -5.00 -13.47 19.16
C ILE A 258 -5.82 -13.61 20.45
N GLU A 259 -6.32 -12.49 20.95
CA GLU A 259 -7.25 -12.49 22.08
C GLU A 259 -8.48 -13.35 21.81
N ALA A 260 -8.98 -14.00 22.87
CA ALA A 260 -10.03 -15.01 22.75
C ALA A 260 -11.40 -14.45 22.35
N SER A 261 -11.61 -13.14 22.54
CA SER A 261 -12.86 -12.45 22.27
C SER A 261 -12.59 -11.08 21.66
N ALA A 262 -13.42 -10.68 20.71
CA ALA A 262 -13.43 -9.30 20.23
C ALA A 262 -13.93 -8.34 21.33
N ASN A 263 -13.49 -7.07 21.25
CA ASN A 263 -14.08 -6.01 22.06
C ASN A 263 -15.50 -5.64 21.57
N VAL A 264 -16.15 -4.69 22.25
CA VAL A 264 -17.52 -4.22 21.92
C VAL A 264 -17.70 -3.67 20.50
N ARG A 265 -16.61 -3.41 19.77
CA ARG A 265 -16.61 -2.96 18.37
C ARG A 265 -16.29 -4.09 17.38
N GLY A 266 -16.25 -5.34 17.82
CA GLY A 266 -15.93 -6.49 16.98
C GLY A 266 -14.46 -6.59 16.57
N LEU A 267 -13.55 -5.94 17.33
CA LEU A 267 -12.12 -5.92 17.06
C LEU A 267 -11.38 -6.91 17.97
N TYR A 268 -10.66 -7.85 17.36
CA TYR A 268 -9.73 -8.74 18.07
C TYR A 268 -8.37 -8.06 18.18
N LEU A 269 -7.65 -8.27 19.28
CA LEU A 269 -6.26 -7.80 19.39
C LEU A 269 -5.28 -8.91 19.00
N MET A 270 -4.26 -8.53 18.25
CA MET A 270 -3.16 -9.38 17.80
C MET A 270 -1.82 -8.64 18.01
N GLY A 271 -0.73 -9.39 18.05
CA GLY A 271 0.58 -8.84 18.39
C GLY A 271 0.95 -9.07 19.85
#